data_AF-A0A259DHT4-F1
#
_entry.id   AF-A0A259DHT4-F1
#
_cell.length_a   1.000
_cell.length_b   1.000
_cell.length_c   1.000
_cell.angle_alpha   90.00
_cell.angle_beta   90.00
_cell.angle_gamma   90.00
#
_symmetry.space_group_name_H-M   'P 1'
#
loop_
_entity.id
_entity.type
_entity.pdbx_description
1 polymer ?
#
loop_
_entity_poly.entity_id
_entity_poly.type
_entity_poly.pdbx_seq_one_letter_code
_entity_poly.pdbx_strand_id
1 'polypeptide(L)' 'MNPSNTPRIGLALGGGSARGWAHIGVIRALKDAGIEPDIVCGTSIGALVGATYVGGELDR' A
#
# COMPACT_ATOMS: atom_id res chain seq x y z
N MET A 1 28.03 -10.20 -10.57
CA MET A 1 26.77 -10.10 -9.80
C MET A 1 25.87 -9.13 -10.54
N ASN A 2 24.86 -9.63 -11.25
CA ASN A 2 23.89 -8.76 -11.92
C ASN A 2 23.13 -7.99 -10.84
N PRO A 3 22.93 -6.67 -10.96
CA PRO A 3 21.96 -5.99 -10.12
C PRO A 3 20.63 -6.72 -10.32
N SER A 4 20.01 -7.16 -9.22
CA SER A 4 18.68 -7.75 -9.25
C SER A 4 17.76 -6.72 -9.89
N ASN A 5 17.38 -6.94 -11.14
CA ASN A 5 16.54 -6.04 -11.95
C ASN A 5 15.06 -6.10 -11.51
N THR A 6 14.81 -6.25 -10.21
CA THR A 6 13.47 -6.19 -9.66
C THR A 6 13.02 -4.72 -9.71
N PRO A 7 11.94 -4.41 -10.43
CA PRO A 7 11.46 -3.03 -10.51
C PRO A 7 11.01 -2.58 -9.14
N ARG A 8 11.36 -1.34 -8.77
CA ARG A 8 10.87 -0.73 -7.55
C ARG A 8 9.40 -0.33 -7.72
N ILE A 9 8.56 -0.72 -6.78
CA ILE A 9 7.11 -0.51 -6.84
C ILE A 9 6.70 0.58 -5.86
N GLY A 10 6.02 1.61 -6.36
CA GLY A 10 5.41 2.67 -5.55
C GLY A 10 3.89 2.53 -5.52
N LEU A 11 3.28 2.58 -4.33
CA LEU A 11 1.83 2.57 -4.14
C LEU A 11 1.33 3.96 -3.72
N ALA A 12 0.41 4.54 -4.49
CA ALA A 12 -0.18 5.85 -4.22
C ALA A 12 -1.66 5.74 -3.83
N LEU A 13 -1.99 6.15 -2.60
CA LEU A 13 -3.33 6.04 -2.01
C LEU A 13 -4.03 7.41 -1.97
N GLY A 14 -5.03 7.59 -2.84
CA GLY A 14 -5.81 8.83 -2.89
C GLY A 14 -6.72 9.07 -1.67
N GLY A 15 -7.23 10.30 -1.52
CA GLY A 15 -8.31 10.60 -0.57
C GLY A 15 -9.67 10.08 -1.04
N GLY A 16 -10.67 10.05 -0.15
CA GLY A 16 -12.02 9.57 -0.51
C GLY A 16 -13.01 9.48 0.63
N SER A 17 -12.76 10.16 1.75
CA SER A 17 -13.57 10.09 2.98
C SER A 17 -13.87 8.63 3.36
N ALA A 18 -15.12 8.30 3.70
CA ALA A 18 -15.52 6.94 4.08
C ALA A 18 -15.29 5.88 2.98
N ARG A 19 -15.28 6.25 1.70
CA ARG A 19 -15.00 5.29 0.61
C ARG A 19 -13.53 4.88 0.55
N GLY A 20 -12.65 5.64 1.19
CA GLY A 20 -11.21 5.36 1.23
C GLY A 20 -10.85 4.05 1.96
N TRP A 21 -11.77 3.47 2.74
CA TRP A 21 -11.57 2.14 3.33
C TRP A 21 -11.37 1.03 2.29
N ALA A 22 -11.79 1.26 1.04
CA ALA A 22 -11.52 0.34 -0.07
C ALA A 22 -10.01 0.10 -0.30
N HIS A 23 -9.14 1.04 0.10
CA HIS A 23 -7.68 0.88 0.03
C HIS A 23 -7.17 -0.34 0.80
N ILE A 24 -7.82 -0.73 1.90
CA ILE A 24 -7.48 -1.95 2.67
C ILE A 24 -7.65 -3.19 1.79
N GLY A 25 -8.77 -3.28 1.07
CA GLY A 25 -9.03 -4.41 0.17
C GLY A 25 -8.03 -4.47 -0.99
N VAL A 26 -7.67 -3.32 -1.56
CA VAL A 26 -6.63 -3.23 -2.61
C VAL A 26 -5.28 -3.72 -2.10
N ILE A 27 -4.87 -3.28 -0.90
CA ILE A 27 -3.60 -3.69 -0.30
C ILE A 27 -3.55 -5.20 -0.06
N ARG A 28 -4.64 -5.79 0.46
CA ARG A 28 -4.74 -7.24 0.64
C ARG A 28 -4.64 -7.98 -0.69
N ALA A 29 -5.34 -7.51 -1.72
CA ALA A 29 -5.27 -8.11 -3.06
C ALA A 29 -3.86 -8.04 -3.68
N LEU A 30 -3.14 -6.93 -3.48
CA LEU A 30 -1.75 -6.79 -3.92
C LEU A 30 -0.84 -7.79 -3.17
N LYS A 31 -1.01 -7.93 -1.86
CA LYS A 31 -0.27 -8.88 -1.04
C LYS A 31 -0.53 -10.33 -1.47
N ASP A 32 -1.78 -10.70 -1.71
CA ASP A 32 -2.16 -12.03 -2.21
C ASP A 32 -1.56 -12.33 -3.59
N ALA A 33 -1.36 -11.28 -4.41
CA ALA A 33 -0.69 -11.37 -5.70
C ALA A 33 0.86 -11.37 -5.61
N GLY A 34 1.44 -11.31 -4.40
CA GLY A 34 2.89 -11.23 -4.18
C GLY A 34 3.50 -9.88 -4.57
N ILE A 35 2.70 -8.82 -4.65
CA ILE A 35 3.14 -7.46 -4.98
C ILE A 35 3.33 -6.68 -3.68
N GLU A 36 4.60 -6.46 -3.31
CA GLU A 36 4.98 -5.65 -2.15
C GLU A 36 5.57 -4.31 -2.63
N PRO A 37 4.93 -3.17 -2.31
CA PRO A 37 5.47 -1.86 -2.64
C PRO A 37 6.68 -1.51 -1.78
N ASP A 38 7.74 -0.99 -2.40
CA ASP A 38 8.90 -0.43 -1.70
C ASP A 38 8.61 0.94 -1.08
N ILE A 39 7.66 1.68 -1.67
CA ILE A 39 7.31 3.04 -1.28
C ILE A 39 5.80 3.15 -1.25
N VAL A 40 5.26 3.71 -0.16
CA VAL A 40 3.84 4.00 -0.02
C VAL A 40 3.67 5.50 0.21
N CYS A 41 2.81 6.15 -0.57
CA CYS A 41 2.39 7.52 -0.34
C CYS A 41 0.86 7.58 -0.25
N GLY A 42 0.34 8.56 0.50
CA GLY A 42 -1.10 8.70 0.63
C GLY A 42 -1.54 10.10 1.00
N THR A 43 -2.82 10.40 0.78
CA THR A 43 -3.46 11.66 1.14
C THR A 43 -4.72 11.42 1.98
N SER A 44 -4.87 12.15 3.09
CA SER A 44 -6.02 12.03 4.00
C SER A 44 -6.23 10.57 4.45
N ILE A 45 -7.40 9.97 4.21
CA ILE A 45 -7.68 8.56 4.53
C ILE A 45 -6.68 7.58 3.88
N GLY A 46 -6.19 7.87 2.67
CA GLY A 46 -5.15 7.07 2.04
C GLY A 46 -3.80 7.14 2.78
N ALA A 47 -3.48 8.28 3.39
CA ALA A 47 -2.29 8.41 4.23
C ALA A 47 -2.42 7.59 5.52
N LEU A 48 -3.60 7.61 6.14
CA LEU A 48 -3.88 6.79 7.33
C LEU A 48 -3.73 5.31 7.00
N VAL A 49 -4.47 4.81 6.00
CA VAL A 49 -4.41 3.40 5.59
C VAL A 49 -2.98 2.99 5.18
N GLY A 50 -2.29 3.84 4.42
CA GLY A 50 -0.90 3.58 4.02
C GLY A 50 0.08 3.52 5.19
N ALA A 51 -0.08 4.41 6.18
CA ALA A 51 0.72 4.38 7.40
C ALA A 51 0.42 3.12 8.25
N THR A 52 -0.85 2.73 8.38
CA THR A 52 -1.24 1.50 9.09
C THR A 52 -0.68 0.26 8.40
N TYR A 53 -0.69 0.24 7.06
CA TYR A 53 -0.08 -0.83 6.26
C TYR A 53 1.42 -0.96 6.49
N VAL A 54 2.18 0.12 6.33
CA VAL A 54 3.65 0.12 6.53
C VAL A 54 4.01 -0.16 7.99
N GLY A 55 3.16 0.27 8.93
CA GLY A 55 3.31 -0.01 10.36
C GLY A 55 3.03 -1.47 10.76
N GLY A 56 2.52 -2.30 9.84
CA GLY A 56 2.19 -3.71 10.13
C GLY A 56 0.91 -3.91 10.95
N GLU A 57 0.08 -2.87 11.07
CA GLU A 57 -1.10 -2.85 11.95
C GLU A 57 -2.42 -3.06 11.18
N LEU A 58 -2.36 -3.33 9.86
CA LEU A 58 -3.54 -3.34 8.98
C LEU A 58 -4.48 -4.55 9.21
N ASP A 59 -3.95 -5.65 9.72
CA ASP A 59 -4.69 -6.90 9.99
C ASP A 59 -4.54 -7.39 11.45
N ARG A 60 -4.11 -6.51 12.36
CA ARG A 60 -3.90 -6.84 13.77
C ARG A 60 -5.20 -6.89 14.58
#